data_AF-A0A814RWT4-F1
#
_entry.id   AF-A0A814RWT4-F1
#
_cell.length_a   1.000
_cell.length_b   1.000
_cell.length_c   1.000
_cell.angle_alpha   90.00
_cell.angle_beta   90.00
_cell.angle_gamma   90.00
#
_symmetry.space_group_name_H-M   'P 1'
#
loop_
_entity.id
_entity.type
_entity.pdbx_description
1 polymer ?
#
loop_
_entity_poly.entity_id
_entity_poly.type
_entity_poly.pdbx_seq_one_letter_code
_entity_poly.pdbx_strand_id
1 'polypeptide(L)'
;MFLNAFLLILGLVVFITAAVLKWSTILNKFTNIKGIDVLVKAGSINTISLVLLIIGGFIILLALFGLFGSKYKKTFFLKIYEVIIILLFLANGISILVLIFDSNKIEKEFKKQFNSTVFEIVDDFNNNKTYTEKCDLSYAVSEIFKCCGSNSPMDFNGTDLAKICCYKSQVGTPGCTNIVVDKIKSNAFYLLIIPSCIILATELTNIILVPILIRKIRSPSSKYQK
;
A
#
# COMPACT_ATOMS: atom_id res chain seq x y z
N MET A 1 -15.79 -18.35 8.99
CA MET A 1 -16.93 -17.45 8.65
C MET A 1 -16.70 -16.03 9.17
N PHE A 2 -16.46 -15.82 10.47
CA PHE A 2 -16.20 -14.49 11.05
C PHE A 2 -15.03 -13.74 10.39
N LEU A 3 -13.90 -14.43 10.14
CA LEU A 3 -12.74 -13.84 9.47
C LEU A 3 -13.07 -13.27 8.07
N ASN A 4 -13.76 -14.03 7.23
CA ASN A 4 -14.14 -13.57 5.88
C ASN A 4 -15.14 -12.41 5.92
N ALA A 5 -16.05 -12.39 6.90
CA ALA A 5 -16.96 -11.27 7.09
C ALA A 5 -16.21 -10.00 7.53
N PHE A 6 -15.23 -10.14 8.44
CA PHE A 6 -14.36 -9.04 8.85
C PHE A 6 -13.53 -8.50 7.68
N LEU A 7 -12.90 -9.38 6.88
CA LEU A 7 -12.17 -8.99 5.68
C LEU A 7 -13.05 -8.29 4.64
N LEU A 8 -14.32 -8.72 4.50
CA LEU A 8 -15.27 -8.06 3.61
C LEU A 8 -15.56 -6.62 4.06
N ILE A 9 -15.78 -6.41 5.36
CA ILE A 9 -16.04 -5.08 5.92
C ILE A 9 -14.81 -4.19 5.73
N LEU A 10 -13.62 -4.68 6.08
CA LEU A 10 -12.38 -3.94 5.87
C LEU A 10 -12.16 -3.60 4.39
N GLY A 11 -12.35 -4.56 3.50
CA GLY A 11 -12.24 -4.35 2.05
C GLY A 11 -13.23 -3.30 1.54
N LEU A 12 -14.48 -3.33 2.02
CA LEU A 12 -15.49 -2.33 1.69
C LEU A 12 -15.12 -0.93 2.20
N VAL A 13 -14.63 -0.81 3.43
CA VAL A 13 -14.16 0.48 3.97
C VAL A 13 -13.05 1.03 3.10
N VAL A 14 -12.02 0.23 2.82
CA VAL A 14 -10.88 0.65 1.96
C VAL A 14 -11.36 1.04 0.56
N PHE A 15 -12.19 0.20 -0.07
CA PHE A 15 -12.73 0.46 -1.41
C PHE A 15 -13.56 1.74 -1.48
N ILE A 16 -14.47 1.96 -0.51
CA ILE A 16 -15.29 3.17 -0.43
C ILE A 16 -14.42 4.39 -0.20
N THR A 17 -13.46 4.33 0.72
CA THR A 17 -12.54 5.46 0.95
C THR A 17 -11.75 5.80 -0.30
N ALA A 18 -11.27 4.81 -1.05
CA ALA A 18 -10.53 5.03 -2.29
C ALA A 18 -11.43 5.58 -3.42
N ALA A 19 -12.66 5.11 -3.53
CA ALA A 19 -13.65 5.63 -4.49
C ALA A 19 -13.98 7.10 -4.20
N VAL A 20 -14.17 7.44 -2.92
CA VAL A 20 -14.40 8.81 -2.47
C VAL A 20 -13.19 9.68 -2.78
N LEU A 21 -11.97 9.23 -2.45
CA LEU A 21 -10.74 9.99 -2.75
C LEU A 21 -10.57 10.24 -4.25
N LYS A 22 -10.90 9.27 -5.11
CA LYS A 22 -10.74 9.41 -6.56
C LYS A 22 -11.80 10.28 -7.22
N TRP A 23 -13.07 10.14 -6.82
CA TRP A 23 -14.20 10.69 -7.59
C TRP A 23 -14.88 11.89 -6.92
N SER A 24 -14.54 12.19 -5.68
CA SER A 24 -15.22 13.23 -4.92
C SER A 24 -14.54 14.59 -5.04
N THR A 25 -15.33 15.63 -5.39
CA THR A 25 -14.96 17.06 -5.27
C THR A 25 -14.83 17.51 -3.81
N ILE A 26 -15.11 16.63 -2.84
CA ILE A 26 -15.20 16.92 -1.40
C ILE A 26 -13.84 17.04 -0.70
N LEU A 27 -12.74 16.73 -1.42
CA LEU A 27 -11.37 16.95 -0.95
C LEU A 27 -11.17 18.41 -0.51
N ASN A 28 -11.77 19.37 -1.21
CA ASN A 28 -11.72 20.79 -0.87
C ASN A 28 -12.31 21.12 0.51
N LYS A 29 -13.16 20.25 1.08
CA LYS A 29 -13.71 20.40 2.44
C LYS A 29 -12.94 19.61 3.51
N PHE A 30 -12.28 18.52 3.14
CA PHE A 30 -11.53 17.64 4.05
C PHE A 30 -10.06 18.06 4.26
N THR A 31 -9.52 18.94 3.41
CA THR A 31 -8.15 19.49 3.52
C THR A 31 -7.89 20.28 4.81
N ASN A 32 -8.90 20.57 5.62
CA ASN A 32 -8.74 21.26 6.91
C ASN A 32 -8.29 20.32 8.06
N ILE A 33 -8.15 19.02 7.82
CA ILE A 33 -7.64 18.06 8.81
C ILE A 33 -6.13 17.90 8.61
N LYS A 34 -5.34 18.37 9.61
CA LYS A 34 -3.88 18.21 9.64
C LYS A 34 -3.51 16.73 9.44
N GLY A 35 -2.82 16.39 8.35
CA GLY A 35 -2.39 15.04 8.00
C GLY A 35 -3.00 14.49 6.70
N ILE A 36 -4.19 14.96 6.31
CA ILE A 36 -4.83 14.58 5.03
C ILE A 36 -4.34 15.50 3.90
N ASP A 37 -4.03 16.76 4.21
CA ASP A 37 -3.42 17.72 3.29
C ASP A 37 -2.09 17.21 2.74
N VAL A 38 -1.32 16.51 3.58
CA VAL A 38 -0.05 15.88 3.20
C VAL A 38 -0.28 14.79 2.18
N LEU A 39 -1.24 13.88 2.40
CA LEU A 39 -1.57 12.77 1.49
C LEU A 39 -2.20 13.24 0.17
N VAL A 40 -2.98 14.32 0.23
CA VAL A 40 -3.59 15.00 -0.93
C VAL A 40 -2.52 15.67 -1.78
N LYS A 41 -1.51 16.28 -1.13
CA LYS A 41 -0.34 16.82 -1.81
C LYS A 41 0.66 15.74 -2.19
N ALA A 42 0.70 14.56 -1.55
CA ALA A 42 1.73 13.55 -1.72
C ALA A 42 1.75 12.80 -3.03
N GLY A 43 0.90 13.14 -3.97
CA GLY A 43 0.73 12.34 -5.15
C GLY A 43 -0.53 12.74 -5.83
N SER A 44 -0.53 12.50 -7.14
CA SER A 44 -1.75 12.32 -7.88
C SER A 44 -2.61 11.34 -7.08
N ILE A 45 -3.54 11.88 -6.29
CA ILE A 45 -4.52 11.13 -5.49
C ILE A 45 -5.16 10.07 -6.37
N ASN A 46 -5.25 10.34 -7.67
CA ASN A 46 -5.64 9.41 -8.70
C ASN A 46 -4.85 8.10 -8.69
N THR A 47 -3.50 8.12 -8.64
CA THR A 47 -2.66 6.92 -8.66
C THR A 47 -2.79 6.13 -7.36
N ILE A 48 -2.65 6.79 -6.21
CA ILE A 48 -2.77 6.13 -4.90
C ILE A 48 -4.18 5.56 -4.70
N SER A 49 -5.21 6.34 -5.03
CA SER A 49 -6.61 5.89 -4.93
C SER A 49 -6.94 4.79 -5.92
N LEU A 50 -6.34 4.79 -7.12
CA LEU A 50 -6.50 3.68 -8.06
C LEU A 50 -5.91 2.38 -7.50
N VAL A 51 -4.72 2.43 -6.92
CA VAL A 51 -4.10 1.25 -6.27
C VAL A 51 -4.96 0.77 -5.11
N LEU A 52 -5.43 1.66 -4.24
CA LEU A 52 -6.33 1.30 -3.13
C LEU A 52 -7.67 0.73 -3.59
N LEU A 53 -8.22 1.21 -4.71
CA LEU A 53 -9.43 0.65 -5.33
C LEU A 53 -9.21 -0.79 -5.80
N ILE A 54 -8.09 -1.05 -6.48
CA ILE A 54 -7.75 -2.39 -6.98
C ILE A 54 -7.57 -3.35 -5.80
N ILE A 55 -6.79 -2.94 -4.78
CA ILE A 55 -6.54 -3.76 -3.59
C ILE A 55 -7.85 -4.01 -2.82
N GLY A 56 -8.62 -2.97 -2.54
CA GLY A 56 -9.90 -3.08 -1.82
C GLY A 56 -10.89 -3.98 -2.56
N GLY A 57 -11.02 -3.81 -3.88
CA GLY A 57 -11.88 -4.62 -4.73
C GLY A 57 -11.47 -6.10 -4.73
N PHE A 58 -10.17 -6.36 -4.84
CA PHE A 58 -9.63 -7.72 -4.76
C PHE A 58 -9.91 -8.39 -3.41
N ILE A 59 -9.72 -7.67 -2.29
CA ILE A 59 -10.04 -8.18 -0.94
C ILE A 59 -11.53 -8.51 -0.82
N ILE A 60 -12.41 -7.66 -1.34
CA ILE A 60 -13.87 -7.90 -1.36
C ILE A 60 -14.18 -9.19 -2.13
N LEU A 61 -13.62 -9.36 -3.33
CA LEU A 61 -13.84 -10.56 -4.14
C LEU A 61 -13.39 -11.84 -3.42
N LEU A 62 -12.20 -11.82 -2.81
CA LEU A 62 -11.72 -12.95 -2.01
C LEU A 62 -12.62 -13.26 -0.82
N ALA A 63 -13.06 -12.22 -0.11
CA ALA A 63 -13.96 -12.37 1.02
C ALA A 63 -15.33 -12.97 0.59
N LEU A 64 -15.86 -12.56 -0.57
CA LEU A 64 -17.07 -13.13 -1.16
C LEU A 64 -16.90 -14.60 -1.52
N PHE A 65 -15.79 -14.99 -2.16
CA PHE A 65 -15.53 -16.41 -2.47
C PHE A 65 -15.43 -17.26 -1.21
N GLY A 66 -14.71 -16.78 -0.19
CA GLY A 66 -14.62 -17.46 1.09
C GLY A 66 -15.98 -17.55 1.83
N LEU A 67 -16.80 -16.50 1.78
CA LEU A 67 -18.10 -16.46 2.44
C LEU A 67 -19.13 -17.34 1.71
N PHE A 68 -19.25 -17.20 0.39
CA PHE A 68 -20.19 -17.99 -0.42
C PHE A 68 -19.82 -19.46 -0.47
N GLY A 69 -18.54 -19.78 -0.59
CA GLY A 69 -18.05 -21.16 -0.52
C GLY A 69 -18.44 -21.85 0.79
N SER A 70 -18.29 -21.14 1.92
CA SER A 70 -18.66 -21.66 3.25
C SER A 70 -20.17 -21.71 3.48
N LYS A 71 -20.92 -20.65 3.11
CA LYS A 71 -22.36 -20.52 3.40
C LYS A 71 -23.21 -21.43 2.52
N TYR A 72 -22.92 -21.47 1.22
CA TYR A 72 -23.69 -22.26 0.25
C TYR A 72 -23.13 -23.67 0.05
N LYS A 73 -22.11 -24.06 0.84
CA LYS A 73 -21.43 -25.36 0.75
C LYS A 73 -20.97 -25.71 -0.68
N LYS A 74 -20.58 -24.69 -1.46
CA LYS A 74 -20.12 -24.85 -2.84
C LYS A 74 -18.60 -25.00 -2.85
N THR A 75 -18.13 -26.22 -3.01
CA THR A 75 -16.70 -26.57 -2.96
C THR A 75 -15.88 -25.90 -4.06
N PHE A 76 -16.48 -25.55 -5.20
CA PHE A 76 -15.81 -24.84 -6.29
C PHE A 76 -15.25 -23.48 -5.86
N PHE A 77 -16.08 -22.65 -5.21
CA PHE A 77 -15.64 -21.33 -4.72
C PHE A 77 -14.58 -21.44 -3.63
N LEU A 78 -14.66 -22.46 -2.77
CA LEU A 78 -13.65 -22.72 -1.75
C LEU A 78 -12.30 -23.11 -2.37
N LYS A 79 -12.29 -23.90 -3.45
CA LYS A 79 -11.04 -24.26 -4.15
C LYS A 79 -10.38 -23.05 -4.81
N ILE A 80 -11.15 -22.18 -5.48
CA ILE A 80 -10.60 -20.95 -6.08
C ILE A 80 -10.00 -20.07 -4.98
N TYR A 81 -10.76 -19.85 -3.90
CA TYR A 81 -10.28 -19.09 -2.75
C TYR A 81 -8.97 -19.68 -2.20
N GLU A 82 -8.89 -20.99 -2.01
CA GLU A 82 -7.70 -21.67 -1.49
C GLU A 82 -6.48 -21.50 -2.40
N VAL A 83 -6.63 -21.68 -3.71
CA VAL A 83 -5.55 -21.48 -4.68
C VAL A 83 -5.02 -20.04 -4.62
N ILE A 84 -5.90 -19.04 -4.53
CA ILE A 84 -5.47 -17.65 -4.46
C ILE A 84 -4.73 -17.37 -3.13
N ILE A 85 -5.22 -17.89 -2.01
CA ILE A 85 -4.54 -17.75 -0.71
C ILE A 85 -3.14 -18.39 -0.73
N ILE A 86 -2.97 -19.55 -1.37
CA ILE A 86 -1.65 -20.18 -1.52
C ILE A 86 -0.70 -19.29 -2.34
N LEU A 87 -1.19 -18.70 -3.43
CA LEU A 87 -0.38 -17.77 -4.24
C LEU A 87 0.03 -16.53 -3.45
N LEU A 88 -0.89 -15.97 -2.65
CA LEU A 88 -0.59 -14.84 -1.78
C LEU A 88 0.41 -15.19 -0.68
N PHE A 89 0.28 -16.37 -0.07
CA PHE A 89 1.24 -16.87 0.92
C PHE A 89 2.65 -16.97 0.35
N LEU A 90 2.80 -17.50 -0.86
CA LEU A 90 4.10 -17.57 -1.54
C LEU A 90 4.62 -16.17 -1.88
N ALA A 91 3.77 -15.29 -2.41
CA ALA A 91 4.16 -13.92 -2.76
C ALA A 91 4.62 -13.11 -1.52
N ASN A 92 3.87 -13.21 -0.41
CA ASN A 92 4.22 -12.56 0.86
C ASN A 92 5.51 -13.13 1.45
N GLY A 93 5.67 -14.46 1.44
CA GLY A 93 6.89 -15.12 1.89
C GLY A 93 8.12 -14.68 1.11
N ILE A 94 8.04 -14.66 -0.23
CA ILE A 94 9.11 -14.17 -1.10
C ILE A 94 9.40 -12.69 -0.82
N SER A 95 8.37 -11.86 -0.67
CA SER A 95 8.53 -10.42 -0.40
C SER A 95 9.31 -10.17 0.90
N ILE A 96 8.99 -10.90 1.97
CA ILE A 96 9.73 -10.80 3.24
C ILE A 96 11.19 -11.26 3.08
N LEU A 97 11.44 -12.35 2.35
CA LEU A 97 12.80 -12.83 2.10
C LEU A 97 13.62 -11.76 1.36
N VAL A 98 13.06 -11.16 0.31
CA VAL A 98 13.71 -10.08 -0.45
C VAL A 98 13.95 -8.86 0.44
N LEU A 99 12.99 -8.47 1.29
CA LEU A 99 13.17 -7.36 2.23
C LEU A 99 14.32 -7.59 3.22
N ILE A 100 14.56 -8.84 3.63
CA ILE A 100 15.63 -9.19 4.58
C ILE A 100 16.99 -9.31 3.89
N PHE A 101 17.06 -10.05 2.78
CA PHE A 101 18.33 -10.37 2.13
C PHE A 101 18.82 -9.30 1.14
N ASP A 102 17.89 -8.60 0.48
CA ASP A 102 18.19 -7.58 -0.54
C ASP A 102 17.90 -6.15 -0.06
N SER A 103 17.81 -5.93 1.26
CA SER A 103 17.53 -4.61 1.85
C SER A 103 18.42 -3.49 1.31
N ASN A 104 19.71 -3.80 1.11
CA ASN A 104 20.69 -2.84 0.59
C ASN A 104 20.45 -2.50 -0.89
N LYS A 105 19.97 -3.46 -1.69
CA LYS A 105 19.63 -3.25 -3.09
C LYS A 105 18.38 -2.39 -3.22
N ILE A 106 17.36 -2.67 -2.40
CA ILE A 106 16.14 -1.86 -2.32
C ILE A 106 16.46 -0.42 -1.91
N GLU A 107 17.31 -0.24 -0.89
CA GLU A 107 17.76 1.09 -0.47
C GLU A 107 18.44 1.83 -1.62
N LYS A 108 19.41 1.20 -2.30
CA LYS A 108 20.12 1.82 -3.43
C LYS A 108 19.16 2.22 -4.55
N GLU A 109 18.24 1.35 -4.89
CA GLU A 109 17.26 1.61 -5.94
C GLU A 109 16.30 2.73 -5.55
N PHE A 110 15.83 2.75 -4.30
CA PHE A 110 15.02 3.85 -3.75
C PHE A 110 15.76 5.18 -3.83
N LYS A 111 17.01 5.24 -3.33
CA LYS A 111 17.83 6.45 -3.36
C LYS A 111 18.03 6.95 -4.78
N LYS A 112 18.30 6.03 -5.72
CA LYS A 112 18.47 6.33 -7.14
C LYS A 112 17.18 6.90 -7.75
N GLN A 113 16.05 6.22 -7.57
CA GLN A 113 14.76 6.66 -8.12
C GLN A 113 14.32 7.99 -7.54
N PHE A 114 14.44 8.17 -6.23
CA PHE A 114 14.08 9.43 -5.58
C PHE A 114 14.96 10.59 -6.06
N ASN A 115 16.28 10.35 -6.22
CA ASN A 115 17.18 11.34 -6.79
C ASN A 115 16.82 11.70 -8.23
N SER A 116 16.50 10.70 -9.06
CA SER A 116 16.01 10.91 -10.43
C SER A 116 14.71 11.72 -10.44
N THR A 117 13.77 11.46 -9.53
CA THR A 117 12.53 12.25 -9.43
C THR A 117 12.80 13.71 -9.12
N VAL A 118 13.72 14.02 -8.19
CA VAL A 118 14.10 15.41 -7.89
C VAL A 118 14.75 16.09 -9.09
N PHE A 119 15.65 15.39 -9.79
CA PHE A 119 16.28 15.91 -11.00
C PHE A 119 15.26 16.16 -12.12
N GLU A 120 14.33 15.23 -12.34
CA GLU A 120 13.26 15.38 -13.32
C GLU A 120 12.32 16.54 -12.99
N ILE A 121 12.03 16.82 -11.72
CA ILE A 121 11.25 18.01 -11.34
C ILE A 121 11.94 19.28 -11.82
N VAL A 122 13.27 19.38 -11.61
CA VAL A 122 14.06 20.55 -12.01
C VAL A 122 14.14 20.66 -13.53
N ASP A 123 14.38 19.54 -14.23
CA ASP A 123 14.40 19.51 -15.70
C ASP A 123 13.03 19.88 -16.29
N ASP A 124 11.96 19.30 -15.78
CA ASP A 124 10.60 19.58 -16.23
C ASP A 124 10.24 21.06 -15.98
N PHE A 125 10.61 21.63 -14.83
CA PHE A 125 10.44 23.06 -14.56
C PHE A 125 11.22 23.94 -15.55
N ASN A 126 12.51 23.67 -15.76
CA ASN A 126 13.36 24.48 -16.65
C ASN A 126 12.89 24.40 -18.11
N ASN A 127 12.28 23.29 -18.52
CA ASN A 127 11.75 23.08 -19.86
C ASN A 127 10.25 23.39 -19.99
N ASN A 128 9.63 24.05 -19.01
CA ASN A 128 8.20 24.39 -18.98
C ASN A 128 7.26 23.18 -19.20
N LYS A 129 7.65 22.00 -18.72
CA LYS A 129 6.85 20.77 -18.71
C LYS A 129 6.09 20.64 -17.39
N THR A 130 5.14 19.71 -17.34
CA THR A 130 4.35 19.44 -16.13
C THR A 130 5.20 18.74 -15.06
N TYR A 131 5.51 19.45 -13.96
CA TYR A 131 6.26 18.93 -12.81
C TYR A 131 5.42 18.80 -11.53
N THR A 132 4.18 19.28 -11.53
CA THR A 132 3.34 19.44 -10.34
C THR A 132 3.16 18.14 -9.57
N GLU A 133 2.85 17.03 -10.24
CA GLU A 133 2.64 15.73 -9.58
C GLU A 133 3.88 15.21 -8.83
N LYS A 134 5.07 15.35 -9.43
CA LYS A 134 6.33 14.93 -8.82
C LYS A 134 6.72 15.87 -7.67
N CYS A 135 6.46 17.16 -7.83
CA CYS A 135 6.69 18.19 -6.80
C CYS A 135 5.79 17.97 -5.58
N ASP A 136 4.53 17.66 -5.82
CA ASP A 136 3.52 17.24 -4.85
C ASP A 136 3.99 16.01 -4.05
N LEU A 137 4.40 14.93 -4.75
CA LEU A 137 5.04 13.76 -4.12
C LEU A 137 6.22 14.14 -3.22
N SER A 138 7.11 14.99 -3.73
CA SER A 138 8.27 15.47 -2.98
C SER A 138 7.84 16.25 -1.73
N TYR A 139 6.82 17.10 -1.84
CA TYR A 139 6.30 17.91 -0.74
C TYR A 139 5.80 17.04 0.41
N ALA A 140 5.02 15.99 0.13
CA ALA A 140 4.53 15.17 1.23
C ALA A 140 5.61 14.31 1.88
N VAL A 141 6.55 13.77 1.09
CA VAL A 141 7.71 13.08 1.65
C VAL A 141 8.47 14.05 2.57
N SER A 142 8.68 15.28 2.11
CA SER A 142 9.33 16.34 2.88
C SER A 142 8.58 16.65 4.19
N GLU A 143 7.25 16.62 4.16
CA GLU A 143 6.39 16.94 5.30
C GLU A 143 6.33 15.80 6.34
N ILE A 144 6.18 14.56 5.88
CA ILE A 144 6.11 13.36 6.73
C ILE A 144 7.47 13.13 7.40
N PHE A 145 8.55 13.23 6.61
CA PHE A 145 9.88 12.88 7.07
C PHE A 145 10.68 14.07 7.62
N LYS A 146 10.19 15.30 7.45
CA LYS A 146 10.85 16.57 7.86
C LYS A 146 12.24 16.71 7.21
N CYS A 147 12.27 16.52 5.91
CA CYS A 147 13.45 16.58 5.05
C CYS A 147 13.14 17.44 3.81
N CYS A 148 14.10 17.69 2.90
CA CYS A 148 13.83 18.35 1.62
C CYS A 148 14.89 18.00 0.58
N GLY A 149 14.46 17.76 -0.66
CA GLY A 149 15.33 17.31 -1.75
C GLY A 149 15.88 15.90 -1.53
N SER A 150 16.78 15.48 -2.41
CA SER A 150 17.42 14.17 -2.34
C SER A 150 18.44 14.14 -1.20
N ASN A 151 19.38 15.08 -1.23
CA ASN A 151 20.43 15.34 -0.26
C ASN A 151 20.20 16.65 0.49
N SER A 152 19.60 17.66 -0.15
CA SER A 152 19.33 18.96 0.47
C SER A 152 18.31 19.79 -0.34
N PRO A 153 17.76 20.89 0.23
CA PRO A 153 16.98 21.86 -0.54
C PRO A 153 17.71 22.46 -1.75
N MET A 154 19.05 22.44 -1.76
CA MET A 154 19.84 22.99 -2.87
C MET A 154 19.75 22.13 -4.14
N ASP A 155 19.26 20.90 -4.04
CA ASP A 155 19.05 20.02 -5.20
C ASP A 155 18.02 20.59 -6.20
N PHE A 156 17.19 21.54 -5.75
CA PHE A 156 16.30 22.32 -6.61
C PHE A 156 16.97 23.56 -7.22
N ASN A 157 18.32 23.59 -7.30
CA ASN A 157 19.13 24.66 -7.88
C ASN A 157 18.88 26.07 -7.31
N GLY A 158 18.50 26.18 -6.02
CA GLY A 158 18.23 27.47 -5.38
C GLY A 158 17.05 28.25 -5.96
N THR A 159 16.20 27.59 -6.75
CA THR A 159 15.01 28.18 -7.36
C THR A 159 13.84 28.23 -6.37
N ASP A 160 12.78 28.95 -6.75
CA ASP A 160 11.51 28.93 -6.01
C ASP A 160 10.85 27.54 -5.92
N LEU A 161 11.32 26.55 -6.70
CA LEU A 161 10.86 25.16 -6.61
C LEU A 161 10.98 24.59 -5.21
N ALA A 162 12.08 24.86 -4.50
CA ALA A 162 12.25 24.34 -3.14
C ALA A 162 11.16 24.85 -2.20
N LYS A 163 10.58 26.04 -2.43
CA LYS A 163 9.48 26.59 -1.62
C LYS A 163 8.14 25.92 -1.93
N ILE A 164 8.00 25.35 -3.12
CA ILE A 164 6.76 24.72 -3.60
C ILE A 164 6.80 23.21 -3.32
N CYS A 165 7.93 22.55 -3.61
CA CYS A 165 8.10 21.10 -3.51
C CYS A 165 8.60 20.63 -2.14
N CYS A 166 8.87 21.54 -1.20
CA CYS A 166 9.20 21.18 0.17
C CYS A 166 8.32 21.90 1.18
N TYR A 167 7.93 21.17 2.22
CA TYR A 167 7.28 21.70 3.41
C TYR A 167 8.16 22.72 4.14
N LYS A 168 9.48 22.46 4.17
CA LYS A 168 10.48 23.36 4.73
C LYS A 168 11.76 23.31 3.89
N SER A 169 12.21 24.47 3.41
CA SER A 169 13.37 24.60 2.49
C SER A 169 14.52 25.44 3.06
N GLN A 170 14.60 25.56 4.39
CA GLN A 170 15.65 26.35 5.05
C GLN A 170 17.03 25.69 4.91
N VAL A 171 18.08 26.51 4.87
CA VAL A 171 19.47 26.06 4.94
C VAL A 171 19.66 25.19 6.19
N GLY A 172 20.27 24.02 6.02
CA GLY A 172 20.43 23.03 7.09
C GLY A 172 19.29 22.00 7.19
N THR A 173 18.25 22.10 6.37
CA THR A 173 17.25 21.03 6.25
C THR A 173 17.91 19.79 5.62
N PRO A 174 17.83 18.61 6.24
CA PRO A 174 18.48 17.40 5.72
C PRO A 174 17.74 16.80 4.51
N GLY A 175 18.47 16.06 3.67
CA GLY A 175 17.94 15.35 2.51
C GLY A 175 17.02 14.18 2.84
N CYS A 176 16.05 13.90 1.95
CA CYS A 176 15.05 12.87 2.19
C CYS A 176 15.56 11.45 1.96
N THR A 177 16.54 11.23 1.08
CA THR A 177 16.98 9.86 0.71
C THR A 177 17.45 9.04 1.91
N ASN A 178 18.29 9.62 2.77
CA ASN A 178 18.79 8.93 3.96
C ASN A 178 17.73 8.90 5.07
N ILE A 179 17.05 10.02 5.33
CA ILE A 179 16.06 10.11 6.42
C ILE A 179 14.90 9.13 6.22
N VAL A 180 14.38 9.03 4.99
CA VAL A 180 13.28 8.10 4.69
C VAL A 180 13.72 6.68 4.95
N VAL A 181 14.89 6.30 4.43
CA VAL A 181 15.46 4.96 4.61
C VAL A 181 15.70 4.67 6.10
N ASP A 182 16.30 5.59 6.83
CA ASP A 182 16.65 5.40 8.25
C ASP A 182 15.40 5.30 9.11
N LYS A 183 14.39 6.15 8.87
CA LYS A 183 13.10 6.05 9.58
C LYS A 183 12.38 4.74 9.25
N ILE A 184 12.35 4.33 7.98
CA ILE A 184 11.74 3.05 7.58
C ILE A 184 12.48 1.89 8.23
N LYS A 185 13.82 1.87 8.22
CA LYS A 185 14.62 0.82 8.85
C LYS A 185 14.42 0.77 10.36
N SER A 186 14.43 1.93 11.04
CA SER A 186 14.25 1.99 12.50
C SER A 186 12.88 1.45 12.94
N ASN A 187 11.85 1.67 12.12
CA ASN A 187 10.49 1.24 12.39
C ASN A 187 10.07 0.00 11.56
N ALA A 188 11.01 -0.64 10.85
CA ALA A 188 10.72 -1.72 9.91
C ALA A 188 10.02 -2.88 10.60
N PHE A 189 10.39 -3.14 11.85
CA PHE A 189 9.77 -4.16 12.67
C PHE A 189 8.26 -3.92 12.84
N TYR A 190 7.86 -2.71 13.23
CA TYR A 190 6.45 -2.37 13.47
C TYR A 190 5.65 -2.14 12.19
N LEU A 191 6.26 -1.52 11.17
CA LEU A 191 5.57 -1.12 9.95
C LEU A 191 5.44 -2.25 8.91
N LEU A 192 6.42 -3.15 8.86
CA LEU A 192 6.49 -4.19 7.81
C LEU A 192 6.47 -5.59 8.38
N ILE A 193 7.31 -5.88 9.39
CA ILE A 193 7.47 -7.27 9.86
C ILE A 193 6.22 -7.75 10.59
N ILE A 194 5.75 -7.01 11.61
CA ILE A 194 4.58 -7.43 12.41
C ILE A 194 3.33 -7.65 11.53
N PRO A 195 2.89 -6.70 10.67
CA PRO A 195 1.71 -6.91 9.84
C PRO A 195 1.87 -8.09 8.87
N SER A 196 3.05 -8.24 8.27
CA SER A 196 3.31 -9.35 7.33
C SER A 196 3.28 -10.72 8.02
N CYS A 197 3.80 -10.82 9.25
CA CYS A 197 3.69 -12.05 10.04
C CYS A 197 2.23 -12.40 10.38
N ILE A 198 1.41 -11.40 10.72
CA ILE A 198 -0.03 -11.60 10.99
C ILE A 198 -0.74 -12.11 9.74
N ILE A 199 -0.44 -11.51 8.58
CA ILE A 199 -1.00 -11.93 7.29
C ILE A 199 -0.61 -13.38 6.99
N LEU A 200 0.68 -13.73 7.09
CA LEU A 200 1.15 -15.10 6.86
C LEU A 200 0.49 -16.12 7.80
N ALA A 201 0.35 -15.80 9.09
CA ALA A 201 -0.32 -16.68 10.05
C ALA A 201 -1.81 -16.88 9.68
N THR A 202 -2.45 -15.82 9.19
CA THR A 202 -3.84 -15.86 8.72
C THR A 202 -3.98 -16.71 7.46
N GLU A 203 -3.08 -16.55 6.49
CA GLU A 203 -3.04 -17.34 5.25
C GLU A 203 -2.79 -18.81 5.55
N LEU A 204 -1.81 -19.13 6.40
CA LEU A 204 -1.51 -20.50 6.81
C LEU A 204 -2.71 -21.16 7.50
N THR A 205 -3.40 -20.43 8.36
CA THR A 205 -4.62 -20.91 9.02
C THR A 205 -5.69 -21.24 7.99
N ASN A 206 -5.89 -20.40 6.97
CA ASN A 206 -6.85 -20.66 5.89
C ASN A 206 -6.44 -21.86 5.02
N ILE A 207 -5.14 -22.00 4.70
CA ILE A 207 -4.60 -23.14 3.93
C ILE A 207 -4.88 -24.46 4.63
N ILE A 208 -4.83 -24.50 5.97
CA ILE A 208 -5.12 -25.73 6.73
C ILE A 208 -6.64 -25.97 6.85
N LEU A 209 -7.41 -24.93 7.18
CA LEU A 209 -8.83 -25.06 7.51
C LEU A 209 -9.74 -25.29 6.29
N VAL A 210 -9.43 -24.69 5.13
CA VAL A 210 -10.29 -24.78 3.94
C VAL A 210 -10.36 -26.21 3.37
N PRO A 211 -9.26 -26.96 3.20
CA PRO A 211 -9.31 -28.38 2.81
C PRO A 211 -10.16 -29.24 3.74
N ILE A 212 -10.03 -29.02 5.06
CA ILE A 212 -10.81 -29.74 6.08
C ILE A 212 -12.30 -29.45 5.89
N LEU A 213 -12.64 -28.18 5.67
CA LEU A 213 -14.02 -27.76 5.39
C LEU A 213 -14.56 -28.38 4.09
N ILE A 214 -13.76 -28.40 3.01
CA ILE A 214 -14.13 -29.04 1.74
C ILE A 214 -14.39 -30.54 1.94
N ARG A 215 -13.52 -31.25 2.67
CA ARG A 215 -13.72 -32.68 2.99
C ARG A 215 -15.00 -32.91 3.76
N LYS A 216 -15.28 -32.08 4.78
CA LYS A 216 -16.53 -32.15 5.57
C LYS A 216 -17.77 -31.90 4.71
N ILE A 217 -17.73 -30.95 3.78
CA ILE A 217 -18.83 -30.69 2.84
C ILE A 217 -19.05 -31.86 1.87
N ARG A 218 -17.96 -32.50 1.42
CA ARG A 218 -18.00 -33.65 0.49
C ARG A 218 -18.37 -34.97 1.16
N SER A 219 -18.36 -35.03 2.49
CA SER A 219 -18.80 -36.18 3.28
C SER A 219 -20.20 -35.94 3.88
N PRO A 220 -21.27 -35.74 3.08
CA PRO A 220 -22.60 -35.96 3.59
C PRO A 220 -22.78 -37.48 3.72
N SER A 221 -22.79 -37.96 4.96
CA SER A 221 -23.56 -39.12 5.43
C SER A 221 -24.05 -40.11 4.36
N SER A 222 -23.37 -41.26 4.28
CA SER A 222 -23.91 -42.54 3.81
C SER A 222 -25.03 -43.10 4.72
N LYS A 223 -25.81 -42.26 5.41
CA LYS A 223 -26.85 -42.68 6.35
C LYS A 223 -28.04 -41.72 6.30
N TYR A 224 -29.22 -42.26 5.98
CA TYR A 224 -30.56 -41.64 5.83
C TYR A 224 -30.76 -40.93 4.48
N GLN A 225 -31.47 -41.46 3.47
CA GLN A 225 -32.64 -42.37 3.42
C GLN A 225 -32.39 -43.49 2.38
N LYS A 226 -32.24 -44.77 2.75
CA LYS A 226 -33.33 -45.77 2.79
C LYS A 226 -34.72 -45.27 3.15
#